data_AF-A0A535GLR5-F1
#
_entry.id   AF-A0A535GLR5-F1
#
_cell.length_a   1.000
_cell.length_b   1.000
_cell.length_c   1.000
_cell.angle_alpha   90.00
_cell.angle_beta   90.00
_cell.angle_gamma   90.00
#
_symmetry.space_group_name_H-M   'P 1'
#
loop_
_entity.id
_entity.type
_entity.pdbx_description
1 polymer ?
#
loop_
_entity_poly.entity_id
_entity_poly.type
_entity_poly.pdbx_seq_one_letter_code
_entity_poly.pdbx_strand_id
1 'polypeptide(L)' 'MDVTWLGHGCFRLRGRGAAVVTDPYPPAIGLKLGRMDAELVTVSHEHENHSYTQVVRDGAYEIRG' A
#
# COMPACT_ATOMS: atom_id res chain seq x y z
N MET A 1 15.24 0.00 -9.46
CA MET A 1 14.07 0.51 -8.71
C MET A 1 12.90 0.12 -9.56
N ASP A 2 11.99 -0.67 -9.00
CA ASP A 2 10.88 -1.22 -9.74
C ASP A 2 9.58 -0.60 -9.22
N VAL A 3 8.72 -0.18 -10.13
CA VAL A 3 7.43 0.43 -9.80
C VAL A 3 6.33 -0.47 -10.35
N THR A 4 5.40 -0.87 -9.50
CA THR A 4 4.23 -1.66 -9.89
C THR A 4 2.98 -0.89 -9.52
N TRP A 5 2.14 -0.59 -10.51
CA TRP A 5 0.79 -0.09 -10.24
C TRP A 5 -0.11 -1.24 -9.81
N LEU A 6 -0.76 -1.08 -8.68
CA LEU A 6 -1.64 -2.09 -8.08
C LEU A 6 -3.11 -1.74 -8.22
N GLY A 7 -3.45 -0.60 -8.85
CA GLY A 7 -4.81 -0.09 -8.97
C GLY A 7 -5.03 1.17 -8.13
N HIS A 8 -6.04 1.98 -8.47
CA HIS A 8 -6.35 3.24 -7.77
C HIS A 8 -5.09 4.10 -7.54
N GLY A 9 -4.93 4.71 -6.36
CA GLY A 9 -3.70 5.38 -5.90
C GLY A 9 -2.61 4.45 -5.35
N CYS A 10 -2.74 3.13 -5.52
CA CYS A 10 -1.85 2.15 -4.90
C CYS A 10 -0.72 1.73 -5.83
N PHE A 11 0.50 1.91 -5.34
CA PHE A 11 1.74 1.52 -6.02
C PHE A 11 2.62 0.72 -5.06
N ARG A 12 3.35 -0.25 -5.60
CA ARG A 12 4.51 -0.84 -4.94
C ARG A 12 5.79 -0.29 -5.53
N LEU A 13 6.60 0.35 -4.69
CA LEU A 13 7.94 0.84 -5.04
C LEU A 13 8.95 -0.11 -4.42
N ARG A 14 9.78 -0.78 -5.23
CA ARG A 14 10.80 -1.71 -4.73
C ARG A 14 12.21 -1.17 -4.98
N GLY A 15 12.94 -0.95 -3.90
CA GLY A 15 14.37 -0.68 -3.88
C GLY A 15 15.19 -1.96 -3.66
N ARG A 16 16.49 -1.81 -3.43
CA ARG A 16 17.40 -2.96 -3.19
C ARG A 16 17.18 -3.66 -1.85
N GLY A 17 16.76 -2.92 -0.82
CA GLY A 17 16.62 -3.45 0.54
C GLY A 17 15.29 -3.13 1.23
N ALA A 18 14.38 -2.44 0.55
CA ALA A 18 13.06 -2.13 1.07
C ALA A 18 12.05 -1.97 -0.06
N ALA A 19 10.78 -2.14 0.28
CA ALA A 19 9.62 -1.84 -0.52
C ALA A 19 8.66 -0.92 0.24
N VAL A 20 7.97 -0.09 -0.53
CA VAL A 20 6.93 0.82 -0.03
C VAL A 20 5.64 0.50 -0.78
N VAL A 21 4.53 0.43 -0.05
CA VAL A 21 3.17 0.40 -0.62
C VAL A 21 2.50 1.75 -0.35
N THR A 22 1.87 2.33 -1.36
CA THR A 22 1.11 3.58 -1.22
C THR A 22 -0.38 3.30 -1.22
N ASP A 23 -1.16 4.07 -0.46
CA ASP A 23 -2.62 4.14 -0.49
C ASP A 23 -3.35 2.80 -0.74
N PRO A 24 -3.12 1.77 0.10
CA PRO A 24 -3.83 0.51 -0.05
C PRO A 24 -5.34 0.73 0.11
N TYR A 25 -6.12 -0.01 -0.67
CA TYR A 25 -7.57 0.17 -0.78
C TYR A 25 -8.33 -1.13 -0.47
N PRO A 26 -9.58 -1.04 0.01
CA PRO A 26 -10.38 -2.21 0.36
C PRO A 26 -10.97 -2.88 -0.89
N PRO A 27 -11.34 -4.17 -0.83
CA PRO A 27 -12.03 -4.85 -1.93
C PRO A 27 -13.36 -4.20 -2.35
N ALA A 28 -13.95 -3.39 -1.48
CA ALA A 28 -15.24 -2.72 -1.69
C ALA A 28 -15.27 -1.79 -2.92
N ILE A 29 -14.12 -1.30 -3.40
CA ILE A 29 -14.04 -0.46 -4.60
C ILE A 29 -14.04 -1.25 -5.92
N GLY A 30 -14.20 -2.58 -5.86
CA GLY A 30 -14.26 -3.46 -7.04
C GLY A 30 -12.91 -3.95 -7.55
N LEU A 31 -11.81 -3.49 -6.96
CA LEU A 31 -10.45 -3.96 -7.21
C LEU A 31 -9.99 -4.90 -6.08
N LYS A 32 -9.07 -5.83 -6.36
CA LYS A 32 -8.57 -6.79 -5.37
C LYS A 32 -7.06 -6.64 -5.17
N LEU A 33 -6.67 -6.29 -3.95
CA LEU A 33 -5.29 -6.40 -3.49
C LEU A 33 -5.06 -7.77 -2.86
N GLY A 34 -3.99 -8.45 -3.27
CA GLY A 34 -3.45 -9.60 -2.54
C GLY A 34 -2.70 -9.13 -1.29
N ARG A 35 -2.40 -10.04 -0.36
CA ARG A 35 -1.52 -9.74 0.79
C ARG A 35 -0.16 -9.27 0.28
N MET A 36 0.34 -8.15 0.78
CA MET A 36 1.59 -7.54 0.33
C MET A 36 2.65 -7.59 1.41
N ASP A 37 3.91 -7.78 1.01
CA ASP A 37 5.08 -7.63 1.88
C ASP A 37 5.78 -6.31 1.52
N ALA A 38 5.97 -5.47 2.53
CA ALA A 38 6.64 -4.17 2.43
C ALA A 38 7.09 -3.72 3.82
N GLU A 39 8.20 -2.99 3.88
CA GLU A 39 8.73 -2.42 5.12
C GLU A 39 8.02 -1.12 5.49
N LEU A 40 7.44 -0.42 4.51
CA LEU A 40 6.71 0.84 4.72
C LEU A 40 5.36 0.83 3.97
N VAL A 41 4.38 1.48 4.58
CA VAL A 41 3.11 1.83 3.95
C VAL A 41 2.83 3.31 4.14
N THR A 42 2.44 4.01 3.07
CA THR A 42 2.05 5.43 3.13
C THR A 42 0.56 5.58 2.89
N VAL A 43 -0.09 6.47 3.64
CA VAL A 43 -1.49 6.87 3.47
C VAL A 43 -1.53 8.37 3.24
N SER A 44 -1.96 8.79 2.07
CA SER A 44 -2.00 10.19 1.63
C SER A 44 -3.10 11.04 2.28
N HIS A 45 -4.15 10.42 2.81
CA HIS A 45 -5.20 11.06 3.60
C HIS A 45 -6.11 10.00 4.24
N GLU A 46 -6.84 10.40 5.30
CA GLU A 46 -7.75 9.54 6.05
C GLU A 46 -9.09 9.34 5.31
N HIS A 47 -9.04 8.59 4.22
CA HIS A 47 -10.21 8.12 3.49
C HIS A 47 -10.14 6.60 3.33
N GLU A 48 -11.26 5.91 3.51
CA GLU A 48 -11.32 4.43 3.53
C GLU A 48 -10.71 3.78 2.28
N ASN A 49 -10.84 4.43 1.13
CA ASN A 49 -10.30 3.97 -0.15
C ASN A 49 -8.78 4.19 -0.32
N HIS A 50 -8.10 4.77 0.67
CA HIS A 50 -6.67 5.07 0.68
C HIS A 50 -5.95 4.57 1.95
N SER A 51 -6.68 4.08 2.95
CA SER A 51 -6.13 3.76 4.28
C SER A 51 -6.28 2.29 4.70
N TYR A 52 -6.48 1.37 3.75
CA TYR A 52 -6.69 -0.06 4.01
C TYR A 52 -5.37 -0.80 4.31
N THR A 53 -4.62 -0.36 5.33
CA THR A 53 -3.25 -0.83 5.62
C THR A 53 -3.18 -2.29 6.07
N GLN A 54 -4.29 -2.86 6.55
CA GLN A 54 -4.38 -4.26 7.00
C GLN A 54 -4.09 -5.32 5.91
N VAL A 55 -4.01 -4.92 4.63
CA VAL A 55 -3.60 -5.81 3.53
C VAL A 55 -2.07 -5.99 3.45
N VAL A 56 -1.31 -5.10 4.09
CA VAL A 56 0.15 -5.16 4.18
C VAL A 56 0.52 -6.04 5.37
N ARG A 57 1.64 -6.78 5.27
CA ARG A 57 2.13 -7.64 6.35
C ARG A 57 2.34 -6.84 7.63
N ASP A 58 2.02 -7.47 8.76
CA ASP A 58 2.30 -6.94 10.09
C ASP A 58 3.78 -6.53 10.23
N GLY A 59 4.01 -5.39 10.88
CA GLY A 59 5.34 -4.82 11.13
C GLY A 59 5.82 -3.79 10.10
N ALA A 60 5.04 -3.51 9.04
CA ALA A 60 5.30 -2.37 8.18
C ALA A 60 5.17 -1.05 8.95
N TYR A 61 6.08 -0.11 8.71
CA TYR A 61 6.00 1.22 9.29
C TYR A 61 4.99 2.08 8.53
N GLU A 62 3.97 2.59 9.23
CA GLU A 62 2.94 3.45 8.64
C GLU A 62 3.35 4.93 8.66
N ILE A 63 3.29 5.59 7.51
CA ILE A 63 3.46 7.04 7.36
C ILE A 63 2.13 7.61 6.88
N ARG A 64 1.63 8.63 7.57
CA ARG A 64 0.34 9.28 7.29
C ARG A 64 0.55 10.78 7.13
N GLY A 65 -0.04 11.39 6.10
CA GLY A 65 0.06 12.83 5.84
C GLY A 65 -0.58 13.25 4.54
#